data_AF-A0A816WKK7-F1
#
_entry.id   AF-A0A816WKK7-F1
#
_cell.length_a   1.000
_cell.length_b   1.000
_cell.length_c   1.000
_cell.angle_alpha   90.00
_cell.angle_beta   90.00
_cell.angle_gamma   90.00
#
_symmetry.space_group_name_H-M   'P 1'
#
loop_
_entity.id
_entity.type
_entity.pdbx_description
1 polymer ?
#
loop_
_entity_poly.entity_id
_entity_poly.type
_entity_poly.pdbx_seq_one_letter_code
_entity_poly.pdbx_strand_id
1 'polypeptide(L)'
;MEGLSAKLNDLRDEILLISKKLNNVEVLYSFIGVNKLVRDSIFTNHLTMTRCSSNGSFDRFCSQILPSIHHKIKWLDIESSFMEDVLLCTSYPYLCGLGLHNFDKDIALHIFIDHKEGQCHIYSYLSQAKYYEYITNNFPGGLFKYVREVSLYDERPFEHEFLVKIAKSFPFMERLTVYNDKPQKKGVVVGIALACQIYSH
;
A
#
# COMPACT_ATOMS: atom_id res chain seq x y z
N MET A 1 -45.40 15.83 -4.56
CA MET A 1 -44.33 15.18 -3.77
C MET A 1 -43.04 14.94 -4.57
N GLU A 2 -43.07 14.98 -5.90
CA GLU A 2 -41.89 14.72 -6.74
C GLU A 2 -40.75 15.76 -6.60
N GLY A 3 -41.07 17.03 -6.32
CA GLY A 3 -40.06 18.09 -6.17
C GLY A 3 -39.16 17.98 -4.92
N LEU A 4 -39.58 17.26 -3.87
CA LEU A 4 -38.76 17.03 -2.67
C LEU A 4 -37.75 15.90 -2.87
N SER A 5 -38.08 14.92 -3.72
CA SER A 5 -37.17 13.81 -4.03
C SER A 5 -35.98 14.25 -4.87
N ALA A 6 -36.19 15.17 -5.82
CA ALA A 6 -35.11 15.71 -6.65
C ALA A 6 -34.10 16.51 -5.79
N LYS A 7 -34.61 17.39 -4.90
CA LYS A 7 -33.76 18.15 -3.98
C LYS A 7 -33.00 17.29 -2.98
N LEU A 8 -33.54 16.15 -2.57
CA LEU A 8 -32.84 15.22 -1.67
C LEU A 8 -31.68 14.48 -2.36
N ASN A 9 -31.81 14.21 -3.66
CA ASN A 9 -30.76 13.56 -4.44
C ASN A 9 -29.59 14.51 -4.72
N ASP A 10 -29.86 15.77 -5.07
CA ASP A 10 -28.81 16.78 -5.27
C ASP A 10 -28.01 17.01 -3.96
N LEU A 11 -28.70 17.03 -2.82
CA LEU A 11 -28.05 17.16 -1.51
C LEU A 11 -27.18 15.93 -1.17
N ARG A 12 -27.59 14.73 -1.60
CA ARG A 12 -26.83 13.49 -1.39
C ARG A 12 -25.51 13.52 -2.15
N ASP A 13 -25.52 14.03 -3.38
CA ASP A 13 -24.33 14.10 -4.22
C ASP A 13 -23.34 15.17 -3.73
N GLU A 14 -23.81 16.32 -3.26
CA GLU A 14 -22.96 17.34 -2.63
C GLU A 14 -22.34 16.84 -1.32
N ILE A 15 -23.13 16.15 -0.48
CA ILE A 15 -22.62 15.53 0.76
C ILE A 15 -21.59 14.44 0.44
N LEU A 16 -21.80 13.63 -0.62
CA LEU A 16 -20.84 12.64 -1.10
C LEU A 16 -19.53 13.29 -1.55
N LEU A 17 -19.61 14.42 -2.24
CA LEU A 17 -18.43 15.16 -2.71
C LEU A 17 -17.63 15.77 -1.55
N ILE A 18 -18.32 16.27 -0.53
CA ILE A 18 -17.68 16.81 0.69
C ILE A 18 -17.11 15.67 1.55
N SER A 19 -17.83 14.55 1.67
CA SER A 19 -17.40 13.38 2.45
C SER A 19 -16.15 12.71 1.88
N LYS A 20 -15.95 12.73 0.55
CA LYS A 20 -14.71 12.26 -0.09
C LYS A 20 -13.46 13.07 0.30
N LYS A 21 -13.63 14.29 0.81
CA LYS A 21 -12.53 15.16 1.27
C LYS A 21 -12.32 15.10 2.78
N LEU A 22 -13.27 14.53 3.52
CA LEU A 22 -13.19 14.40 4.98
C LEU A 22 -12.61 13.04 5.35
N ASN A 23 -11.99 12.97 6.52
CA ASN A 23 -11.48 11.73 7.06
C ASN A 23 -12.66 10.78 7.32
N ASN A 24 -12.73 9.66 6.60
CA ASN A 24 -13.90 8.76 6.62
C ASN A 24 -14.26 8.29 8.04
N VAL A 25 -13.30 8.22 8.94
CA VAL A 25 -13.52 7.84 10.35
C VAL A 25 -14.40 8.85 11.09
N GLU A 26 -14.13 10.16 10.96
CA GLU A 26 -14.92 11.21 11.62
C GLU A 26 -16.35 11.25 11.09
N VAL A 27 -16.48 11.04 9.77
CA VAL A 27 -17.78 10.95 9.10
C VAL A 27 -18.55 9.72 9.59
N LEU A 28 -17.92 8.55 9.63
CA LEU A 28 -18.52 7.32 10.16
C LEU A 28 -18.93 7.48 11.63
N TYR A 29 -18.12 8.19 12.43
CA TYR A 29 -18.44 8.54 13.81
C TYR A 29 -19.71 9.37 13.95
N SER A 30 -19.86 10.39 13.11
CA SER A 30 -21.07 11.21 13.08
C SER A 30 -22.32 10.40 12.68
N PHE A 31 -22.14 9.26 11.99
CA PHE A 31 -23.22 8.40 11.51
C PHE A 31 -23.57 7.20 12.39
N ILE A 32 -22.86 6.94 13.50
CA ILE A 32 -23.18 5.84 14.42
C ILE A 32 -24.60 5.98 15.02
N GLY A 33 -25.13 7.20 15.11
CA GLY A 33 -26.54 7.45 15.51
C GLY A 33 -27.55 7.35 14.36
N VAL A 34 -27.11 7.38 13.11
CA VAL A 34 -27.94 7.49 11.90
C VAL A 34 -27.65 6.29 10.99
N ASN A 35 -28.04 5.10 11.45
CA ASN A 35 -27.80 3.74 10.93
C ASN A 35 -27.93 3.48 9.39
N LYS A 36 -28.33 4.45 8.56
CA LYS A 36 -28.54 4.27 7.12
C LYS A 36 -27.30 4.55 6.25
N LEU A 37 -26.41 5.46 6.64
CA LEU A 37 -25.29 5.88 5.78
C LEU A 37 -24.10 4.91 5.79
N VAL A 38 -23.88 4.17 6.89
CA VAL A 38 -22.84 3.14 7.02
C VAL A 38 -23.05 1.96 6.06
N ARG A 39 -24.22 1.85 5.43
CA ARG A 39 -24.54 0.74 4.51
C ARG A 39 -24.17 1.00 3.06
N ASP A 40 -23.84 2.24 2.69
CA ASP A 40 -23.51 2.56 1.31
C ASP A 40 -22.15 1.96 0.93
N SER A 41 -22.11 1.25 -0.20
CA SER A 41 -20.92 0.54 -0.66
C SER A 41 -19.79 1.51 -1.02
N ILE A 42 -20.13 2.76 -1.35
CA ILE A 42 -19.16 3.79 -1.73
C ILE A 42 -18.21 4.12 -0.56
N PHE A 43 -18.72 4.20 0.67
CA PHE A 43 -17.92 4.54 1.85
C PHE A 43 -17.23 3.35 2.50
N THR A 44 -17.73 2.14 2.24
CA THR A 44 -17.24 0.92 2.90
C THR A 44 -16.21 0.16 2.09
N ASN A 45 -16.14 0.37 0.77
CA ASN A 45 -15.13 -0.28 -0.07
C ASN A 45 -13.72 0.27 0.16
N HIS A 46 -13.59 1.57 0.48
CA HIS A 46 -12.31 2.23 0.70
C HIS A 46 -12.33 3.00 2.02
N LEU A 47 -11.68 2.42 3.03
CA LEU A 47 -11.61 2.99 4.36
C LEU A 47 -10.26 3.69 4.54
N THR A 48 -10.28 4.97 4.89
CA THR A 48 -9.09 5.74 5.24
C THR A 48 -9.19 6.15 6.70
N MET A 49 -8.18 5.77 7.49
CA MET A 49 -8.03 6.12 8.89
C MET A 49 -6.69 6.84 9.08
N THR A 50 -6.75 8.16 9.00
CA THR A 50 -5.61 9.02 9.36
C THR A 50 -5.90 9.69 10.70
N ARG A 51 -4.89 9.93 11.52
CA ARG A 51 -4.87 10.75 12.75
C ARG A 51 -6.22 10.92 13.47
N CYS A 52 -6.56 9.99 14.37
CA CYS A 52 -7.70 10.18 15.29
C CYS A 52 -7.28 11.11 16.44
N SER A 53 -8.00 12.20 16.66
CA SER A 53 -7.67 13.22 17.66
C SER A 53 -7.91 12.80 19.11
N SER A 54 -8.54 11.65 19.36
CA SER A 54 -8.74 11.12 20.71
C SER A 54 -8.68 9.59 20.75
N ASN A 55 -7.86 9.04 21.65
CA ASN A 55 -7.63 7.59 21.78
C ASN A 55 -8.94 6.82 22.01
N GLY A 56 -9.87 7.36 22.80
CA GLY A 56 -11.16 6.70 23.08
C GLY A 56 -12.08 6.55 21.87
N SER A 57 -11.90 7.39 20.83
CA SER A 57 -12.62 7.22 19.56
C SER A 57 -12.02 6.14 18.66
N PHE A 58 -10.79 5.71 18.88
CA PHE A 58 -10.24 4.65 18.03
C PHE A 58 -10.70 3.27 18.53
N ASP A 59 -10.61 3.02 19.84
CA ASP A 59 -10.99 1.74 20.45
C ASP A 59 -12.46 1.37 20.16
N ARG A 60 -13.34 2.37 20.23
CA ARG A 60 -14.77 2.18 19.92
C ARG A 60 -14.99 1.86 18.43
N PHE A 61 -14.18 2.42 17.54
CA PHE A 61 -14.29 2.18 16.10
C PHE A 61 -13.93 0.74 15.81
N CYS A 62 -12.77 0.30 16.31
CA CYS A 62 -12.28 -1.06 16.16
C CYS A 62 -13.26 -2.06 16.80
N SER A 63 -13.73 -1.82 18.02
CA SER A 63 -14.61 -2.79 18.70
C SER A 63 -16.05 -2.84 18.16
N GLN A 64 -16.60 -1.75 17.62
CA GLN A 64 -18.04 -1.67 17.28
C GLN A 64 -18.32 -1.53 15.78
N ILE A 65 -17.57 -0.68 15.08
CA ILE A 65 -17.89 -0.34 13.69
C ILE A 65 -17.18 -1.29 12.74
N LEU A 66 -15.87 -1.43 12.90
CA LEU A 66 -15.02 -2.20 12.00
C LEU A 66 -15.52 -3.64 11.78
N PRO A 67 -15.95 -4.41 12.82
CA PRO A 67 -16.47 -5.76 12.67
C PRO A 67 -17.83 -5.81 11.97
N SER A 68 -18.53 -4.68 11.83
CA SER A 68 -19.79 -4.62 11.08
C SER A 68 -19.60 -4.33 9.59
N ILE A 69 -18.45 -3.76 9.20
CA ILE A 69 -18.15 -3.32 7.83
C ILE A 69 -16.98 -4.06 7.17
N HIS A 70 -16.18 -4.83 7.92
CA HIS A 70 -14.96 -5.49 7.44
C HIS A 70 -15.14 -6.30 6.14
N HIS A 71 -16.25 -7.00 5.99
CA HIS A 71 -16.59 -7.80 4.80
C HIS A 71 -16.94 -6.96 3.57
N LYS A 72 -16.90 -5.63 3.65
CA LYS A 72 -17.09 -4.72 2.51
C LYS A 72 -15.82 -3.98 2.15
N ILE A 73 -14.82 -3.97 3.04
CA ILE A 73 -13.58 -3.23 2.86
C ILE A 73 -12.73 -3.95 1.82
N LYS A 74 -12.43 -3.23 0.73
CA LYS A 74 -11.53 -3.67 -0.33
C LYS A 74 -10.19 -2.97 -0.26
N TRP A 75 -10.18 -1.72 0.18
CA TRP A 75 -8.98 -0.93 0.37
C TRP A 75 -8.97 -0.30 1.75
N LEU A 76 -7.83 -0.39 2.43
CA LEU A 76 -7.61 0.16 3.76
C LEU A 76 -6.38 1.06 3.74
N ASP A 77 -6.54 2.35 3.99
CA ASP A 77 -5.44 3.30 4.17
C ASP A 77 -5.36 3.66 5.65
N ILE A 78 -4.29 3.31 6.36
CA ILE A 78 -4.17 3.52 7.81
C ILE A 78 -2.82 4.11 8.18
N GLU A 79 -2.74 4.86 9.27
CA GLU A 79 -1.44 5.20 9.86
C GLU A 79 -0.80 3.95 10.48
N SER A 80 0.53 3.86 10.34
CA SER A 80 1.29 2.69 10.82
C SER A 80 1.13 2.43 12.31
N SER A 81 0.92 3.48 13.11
CA SER A 81 0.67 3.37 14.55
C SER A 81 -0.61 2.62 14.90
N PHE A 82 -1.56 2.50 13.96
CA PHE A 82 -2.83 1.79 14.15
C PHE A 82 -2.85 0.43 13.45
N MET A 83 -1.78 0.05 12.75
CA MET A 83 -1.80 -1.11 11.87
C MET A 83 -2.10 -2.40 12.63
N GLU A 84 -1.43 -2.62 13.75
CA GLU A 84 -1.64 -3.80 14.58
C GLU A 84 -3.10 -3.87 15.08
N ASP A 85 -3.59 -2.79 15.69
CA ASP A 85 -4.96 -2.73 16.21
C ASP A 85 -6.02 -2.97 15.13
N VAL A 86 -5.88 -2.33 13.95
CA VAL A 86 -6.88 -2.45 12.87
C VAL A 86 -6.84 -3.85 12.24
N LEU A 87 -5.64 -4.39 11.99
CA LEU A 87 -5.49 -5.67 11.30
C LEU A 87 -5.79 -6.86 12.21
N LEU A 88 -5.52 -6.77 13.51
CA LEU A 88 -5.84 -7.82 14.47
C LEU A 88 -7.31 -7.81 14.92
N CYS A 89 -8.01 -6.69 14.77
CA CYS A 89 -9.38 -6.57 15.26
C CYS A 89 -10.38 -7.48 14.52
N THR A 90 -10.19 -7.73 13.23
CA THR A 90 -11.13 -8.52 12.42
C THR A 90 -10.48 -9.10 11.16
N SER A 91 -11.13 -10.06 10.52
CA SER A 91 -10.65 -10.67 9.27
C SER A 91 -11.21 -9.92 8.07
N TYR A 92 -10.40 -9.54 7.08
CA TYR A 92 -10.88 -8.78 5.91
C TYR A 92 -10.92 -9.63 4.64
N PRO A 93 -12.02 -10.38 4.38
CA PRO A 93 -12.05 -11.39 3.31
C PRO A 93 -11.95 -10.83 1.89
N TYR A 94 -12.19 -9.53 1.69
CA TYR A 94 -12.16 -8.89 0.37
C TYR A 94 -11.10 -7.79 0.25
N LEU A 95 -10.19 -7.70 1.21
CA LEU A 95 -9.13 -6.70 1.18
C LEU A 95 -8.16 -7.00 0.03
N CYS A 96 -8.11 -6.10 -0.94
CA CYS A 96 -7.22 -6.17 -2.10
C CYS A 96 -6.10 -5.11 -2.07
N GLY A 97 -6.15 -4.16 -1.15
CA GLY A 97 -5.09 -3.16 -0.97
C GLY A 97 -5.00 -2.60 0.45
N LEU A 98 -3.77 -2.34 0.87
CA LEU A 98 -3.42 -1.74 2.16
C LEU A 98 -2.41 -0.61 1.90
N GLY A 99 -2.79 0.63 2.19
CA GLY A 99 -1.88 1.78 2.23
C GLY A 99 -1.50 2.11 3.66
N LEU A 100 -0.22 2.41 3.88
CA LEU A 100 0.30 2.80 5.18
C LEU A 100 0.82 4.24 5.13
N HIS A 101 0.34 5.05 6.07
CA HIS A 101 0.77 6.43 6.27
C HIS A 101 1.70 6.56 7.47
N ASN A 102 2.58 7.57 7.45
CA ASN A 102 3.55 7.86 8.51
C ASN A 102 4.40 6.63 8.90
N PHE A 103 4.68 5.79 7.91
CA PHE A 103 5.36 4.52 8.10
C PHE A 103 6.81 4.74 8.52
N ASP A 104 7.09 4.52 9.80
CA ASP A 104 8.44 4.50 10.33
C ASP A 104 9.13 3.19 9.91
N LYS A 105 10.33 3.30 9.33
CA LYS A 105 11.11 2.15 8.85
C LYS A 105 11.45 1.18 9.98
N ASP A 106 11.61 1.66 11.21
CA ASP A 106 12.00 0.80 12.32
C ASP A 106 10.80 -0.05 12.81
N ILE A 107 9.59 0.51 12.77
CA ILE A 107 8.34 -0.21 13.09
C ILE A 107 8.04 -1.27 12.02
N ALA A 108 8.34 -0.97 10.76
CA ALA A 108 8.20 -1.91 9.64
C ALA A 108 8.94 -3.22 9.89
N LEU A 109 10.21 -3.10 10.28
CA LEU A 109 11.08 -4.23 10.51
C LEU A 109 10.50 -5.11 11.62
N HIS A 110 10.03 -4.52 12.71
CA HIS A 110 9.44 -5.28 13.81
C HIS A 110 8.18 -6.05 13.40
N ILE A 111 7.24 -5.42 12.69
CA ILE A 111 5.94 -6.08 12.44
C ILE A 111 6.05 -7.17 11.37
N PHE A 112 6.86 -6.94 10.33
CA PHE A 112 6.97 -7.88 9.20
C PHE A 112 8.02 -8.99 9.40
N ILE A 113 9.01 -8.82 10.27
CA ILE A 113 10.01 -9.87 10.55
C ILE A 113 9.41 -11.00 11.41
N ASP A 114 8.52 -10.66 12.34
CA ASP A 114 7.96 -11.65 13.27
C ASP A 114 6.82 -12.49 12.66
N HIS A 115 6.12 -11.97 11.64
CA HIS A 115 5.01 -12.66 10.98
C HIS A 115 5.47 -13.37 9.69
N LYS A 116 6.06 -14.56 9.84
CA LYS A 116 6.60 -15.39 8.74
C LYS A 116 5.59 -15.90 7.70
N GLU A 117 4.31 -15.54 7.77
CA GLU A 117 3.24 -16.20 6.98
C GLU A 117 2.50 -15.29 5.98
N GLY A 118 2.95 -14.07 5.73
CA GLY A 118 2.32 -13.19 4.73
C GLY A 118 3.34 -12.44 3.88
N GLN A 119 3.34 -12.68 2.56
CA GLN A 119 4.00 -11.75 1.62
C GLN A 119 3.16 -10.46 1.54
N CYS A 120 3.44 -9.49 2.39
CA CYS A 120 2.86 -8.16 2.29
C CYS A 120 3.64 -7.36 1.24
N HIS A 121 3.02 -7.10 0.08
CA HIS A 121 3.57 -6.14 -0.87
C HIS A 121 3.18 -4.73 -0.43
N ILE A 122 4.09 -4.07 0.29
CA ILE A 122 3.94 -2.65 0.63
C ILE A 122 4.16 -1.83 -0.64
N TYR A 123 3.07 -1.50 -1.33
CA TYR A 123 3.10 -0.55 -2.43
C TYR A 123 3.06 0.88 -1.86
N SER A 124 4.19 1.36 -1.35
CA SER A 124 4.39 2.82 -1.32
C SER A 124 4.25 3.30 -2.76
N TYR A 125 3.44 4.33 -3.02
CA TYR A 125 3.06 4.82 -4.37
C TYR A 125 4.24 4.79 -5.38
N LEU A 126 4.43 3.66 -6.07
CA LEU A 126 5.61 3.40 -6.93
C LEU A 126 5.60 4.31 -8.17
N SER A 127 4.49 4.98 -8.43
CA SER A 127 4.34 5.97 -9.49
C SER A 127 5.09 7.28 -9.22
N GLN A 128 5.72 7.47 -8.05
CA GLN A 128 6.60 8.63 -7.82
C GLN A 128 7.93 8.27 -7.13
N ALA A 129 8.14 7.00 -6.81
CA ALA A 129 9.37 6.56 -6.17
C ALA A 129 10.57 6.76 -7.12
N LYS A 130 11.59 7.47 -6.64
CA LYS A 130 12.88 7.62 -7.35
C LYS A 130 13.78 6.39 -7.17
N TYR A 131 13.57 5.63 -6.12
CA TYR A 131 14.39 4.49 -5.71
C TYR A 131 13.52 3.24 -5.66
N TYR A 132 14.04 2.12 -6.15
CA TYR A 132 13.46 0.79 -5.97
C TYR A 132 14.55 -0.14 -5.46
N GLU A 133 14.49 -0.43 -4.16
CA GLU A 133 15.52 -1.20 -3.49
C GLU A 133 15.13 -2.68 -3.34
N TYR A 134 16.13 -3.55 -3.25
CA TYR A 134 16.01 -4.98 -2.92
C TYR A 134 15.17 -5.81 -3.90
N ILE A 135 15.34 -5.58 -5.21
CA ILE A 135 14.69 -6.42 -6.22
C ILE A 135 15.41 -7.78 -6.31
N THR A 136 14.64 -8.86 -6.16
CA THR A 136 15.11 -10.25 -6.22
C THR A 136 14.78 -10.90 -7.57
N ASN A 137 15.32 -12.10 -7.85
CA ASN A 137 15.02 -12.88 -9.07
C ASN A 137 13.52 -13.17 -9.29
N ASN A 138 12.70 -13.04 -8.23
CA ASN A 138 11.25 -13.23 -8.30
C ASN A 138 10.49 -11.99 -8.79
N PHE A 139 11.19 -10.95 -9.26
CA PHE A 139 10.56 -9.75 -9.79
C PHE A 139 9.58 -10.07 -10.94
N PRO A 140 8.29 -9.74 -10.77
CA PRO A 140 7.26 -10.08 -11.76
C PRO A 140 7.40 -9.25 -13.04
N GLY A 141 8.13 -8.13 -13.00
CA GLY A 141 8.16 -7.13 -14.06
C GLY A 141 7.25 -5.94 -13.74
N GLY A 142 6.88 -5.18 -14.76
CA GLY A 142 6.11 -3.94 -14.63
C GLY A 142 6.78 -2.78 -15.37
N LEU A 143 6.20 -1.59 -15.29
CA LEU A 143 6.76 -0.38 -15.91
C LEU A 143 6.84 0.75 -14.88
N PHE A 144 8.07 1.14 -14.54
CA PHE A 144 8.37 2.08 -13.46
C PHE A 144 9.08 3.31 -14.02
N LYS A 145 8.31 4.24 -14.60
CA LYS A 145 8.85 5.39 -15.36
C LYS A 145 9.59 6.42 -14.50
N TYR A 146 9.35 6.43 -13.19
CA TYR A 146 9.88 7.46 -12.27
C TYR A 146 11.07 7.00 -11.45
N VAL A 147 11.31 5.70 -11.40
CA VAL A 147 12.47 5.12 -10.74
C VAL A 147 13.72 5.48 -11.53
N ARG A 148 14.72 6.00 -10.83
CA ARG A 148 16.04 6.36 -11.34
C ARG A 148 17.12 5.44 -10.79
N GLU A 149 16.88 4.85 -9.63
CA GLU A 149 17.86 4.03 -8.95
C GLU A 149 17.26 2.70 -8.55
N VAL A 150 17.93 1.63 -8.97
CA VAL A 150 17.50 0.26 -8.67
C VAL A 150 18.62 -0.46 -7.93
N SER A 151 18.29 -1.11 -6.82
CA SER A 151 19.19 -2.06 -6.18
C SER A 151 18.65 -3.48 -6.30
N LEU A 152 19.51 -4.39 -6.75
CA LEU A 152 19.24 -5.82 -6.88
C LEU A 152 19.93 -6.55 -5.74
N TYR A 153 19.21 -7.47 -5.09
CA TYR A 153 19.75 -8.35 -4.05
C TYR A 153 19.13 -9.74 -4.19
N ASP A 154 19.96 -10.78 -4.24
CA ASP A 154 19.50 -12.17 -4.20
C ASP A 154 20.63 -13.10 -3.72
N GLU A 155 20.26 -14.21 -3.09
CA GLU A 155 21.19 -15.27 -2.69
C GLU A 155 21.75 -16.04 -3.90
N ARG A 156 21.03 -16.00 -5.03
CA ARG A 156 21.40 -16.68 -6.28
C ARG A 156 21.86 -15.67 -7.33
N PRO A 157 22.86 -16.03 -8.17
CA PRO A 157 23.27 -15.17 -9.27
C PRO A 157 22.11 -14.80 -10.19
N PHE A 158 21.96 -13.51 -10.49
CA PHE A 158 21.01 -13.02 -11.49
C PHE A 158 21.23 -13.60 -12.89
N GLU A 159 20.17 -14.14 -13.49
CA GLU A 159 20.19 -14.65 -14.86
C GLU A 159 20.12 -13.51 -15.89
N HIS A 160 20.56 -13.78 -17.11
CA HIS A 160 20.55 -12.78 -18.17
C HIS A 160 19.12 -12.30 -18.50
N GLU A 161 18.16 -13.23 -18.57
CA GLU A 161 16.75 -12.92 -18.82
C GLU A 161 16.16 -12.02 -17.75
N PHE A 162 16.59 -12.18 -16.49
CA PHE A 162 16.19 -11.32 -15.39
C PHE A 162 16.72 -9.89 -15.60
N LEU A 163 17.99 -9.71 -15.93
CA LEU A 163 18.57 -8.38 -16.18
C LEU A 163 17.91 -7.68 -17.38
N VAL A 164 17.55 -8.43 -18.43
CA VAL A 164 16.77 -7.90 -19.55
C VAL A 164 15.38 -7.45 -19.08
N LYS A 165 14.74 -8.21 -18.18
CA LYS A 165 13.45 -7.83 -17.57
C LYS A 165 13.59 -6.53 -16.77
N ILE A 166 14.64 -6.39 -15.96
CA ILE A 166 14.94 -5.14 -15.22
C ILE A 166 15.08 -3.96 -16.20
N ALA A 167 15.91 -4.08 -17.23
CA ALA A 167 16.11 -3.01 -18.20
C ALA A 167 14.79 -2.55 -18.87
N LYS A 168 13.89 -3.50 -19.20
CA LYS A 168 12.57 -3.18 -19.76
C LYS A 168 11.64 -2.52 -18.76
N SER A 169 11.71 -2.93 -17.49
CA SER A 169 10.85 -2.42 -16.43
C SER A 169 11.22 -1.01 -15.97
N PHE A 170 12.48 -0.62 -16.11
CA PHE A 170 13.03 0.66 -15.65
C PHE A 170 13.67 1.45 -16.80
N PRO A 171 12.87 1.96 -17.77
CA PRO A 171 13.40 2.57 -19.00
C PRO A 171 14.19 3.87 -18.79
N PHE A 172 14.08 4.49 -17.62
CA PHE A 172 14.77 5.73 -17.25
C PHE A 172 15.70 5.53 -16.04
N MET A 173 16.17 4.30 -15.82
CA MET A 173 17.13 3.99 -14.77
C MET A 173 18.47 4.68 -15.07
N GLU A 174 18.98 5.42 -14.09
CA GLU A 174 20.28 6.11 -14.13
C GLU A 174 21.36 5.32 -13.38
N ARG A 175 20.95 4.59 -12.32
CA ARG A 175 21.85 3.80 -11.47
C ARG A 175 21.28 2.42 -11.20
N LEU A 176 22.14 1.42 -11.40
CA LEU A 176 21.89 0.02 -11.03
C LEU A 176 22.98 -0.44 -10.06
N THR A 177 22.58 -0.84 -8.87
CA THR A 177 23.47 -1.46 -7.88
C THR A 177 23.13 -2.93 -7.77
N VAL A 178 24.13 -3.80 -7.84
CA VAL A 178 23.94 -5.25 -7.77
C VAL A 178 24.72 -5.80 -6.58
N TYR A 179 23.99 -6.41 -5.66
CA TYR A 179 24.52 -7.16 -4.54
C TYR A 179 24.26 -8.64 -4.79
N ASN A 180 25.32 -9.45 -4.81
CA ASN A 180 25.18 -10.90 -4.84
C ASN A 180 25.97 -11.49 -3.68
N ASP A 181 25.35 -12.39 -2.92
CA ASP A 181 26.05 -13.17 -1.91
C ASP A 181 26.95 -14.24 -2.55
N LYS A 182 26.64 -14.62 -3.81
CA LYS A 182 27.43 -15.58 -4.59
C LYS A 182 28.00 -14.94 -5.85
N PRO A 183 29.22 -15.31 -6.25
CA PRO A 183 29.82 -14.78 -7.47
C PRO A 183 29.01 -15.14 -8.72
N GLN A 184 28.94 -14.21 -9.66
CA GLN A 184 28.30 -14.40 -10.97
C GLN A 184 29.04 -15.48 -11.79
N LYS A 185 28.28 -16.29 -12.53
CA LYS A 185 28.89 -17.28 -13.44
C LYS A 185 29.66 -16.55 -14.54
N LYS A 186 30.90 -16.99 -14.81
CA LYS A 186 31.72 -16.45 -15.91
C LYS A 186 30.92 -16.45 -17.22
N GLY A 187 30.81 -15.28 -17.86
CA GLY A 187 30.11 -15.10 -19.14
C GLY A 187 28.87 -14.21 -19.06
N VAL A 188 28.32 -13.95 -17.87
CA VAL A 188 27.27 -12.93 -17.69
C VAL A 188 27.95 -11.56 -17.60
N VAL A 189 28.23 -10.97 -18.76
CA VAL A 189 28.64 -9.57 -18.83
C VAL A 189 27.37 -8.73 -18.65
N VAL A 190 27.29 -7.97 -17.55
CA VAL A 190 26.24 -6.97 -17.36
C VAL A 190 26.53 -5.82 -18.33
N GLY A 191 26.14 -6.02 -19.59
CA GLY A 191 26.30 -5.05 -20.68
C GLY A 191 25.26 -3.94 -20.62
N ILE A 192 25.03 -3.38 -19.43
CA ILE A 192 24.15 -2.23 -19.24
C ILE A 192 25.07 -1.01 -19.20
N ALA A 193 24.98 -0.13 -20.19
CA ALA A 193 25.76 1.11 -20.31
C ALA A 193 25.33 2.19 -19.29
N LEU A 194 25.19 1.79 -18.02
CA LEU A 194 24.94 2.64 -16.87
C LEU A 194 26.11 2.49 -15.92
N ALA A 195 26.33 3.47 -15.04
CA ALA A 195 27.32 3.37 -13.98
C ALA A 195 26.94 2.23 -13.02
N CYS A 196 27.32 1.00 -13.36
CA CYS A 196 27.02 -0.19 -12.59
C CYS A 196 28.13 -0.36 -11.56
N GLN A 197 27.79 -0.19 -10.29
CA GLN A 197 28.68 -0.54 -9.19
C GLN A 197 28.34 -1.96 -8.76
N ILE A 198 29.25 -2.90 -9.04
CA ILE A 198 29.14 -4.29 -8.60
C ILE A 198 29.98 -4.42 -7.33
N TYR A 199 29.35 -4.82 -6.23
CA TYR A 199 30.02 -5.14 -4.99
C TYR A 199 30.04 -6.66 -4.82
N SER A 200 31.22 -7.24 -4.61
CA SER A 200 31.40 -8.64 -4.21
C SER A 200 32.09 -8.65 -2.86
N HIS A 201 31.46 -9.28 -1.86
CA HIS A 201 32.08 -9.56 -0.56
C HIS A 201 32.96 -10.82 -0.63
#